data_AF-A0A5D2B3L8-F1
#
_entry.id   AF-A0A5D2B3L8-F1
#
_cell.length_a   1.000
_cell.length_b   1.000
_cell.length_c   1.000
_cell.angle_alpha   90.00
_cell.angle_beta   90.00
_cell.angle_gamma   90.00
#
_symmetry.space_group_name_H-M   'P 1'
#
loop_
_entity.id
_entity.type
_entity.pdbx_description
1 polymer ?
#
loop_
_entity_poly.entity_id
_entity_poly.type
_entity_poly.pdbx_seq_one_letter_code
_entity_poly.pdbx_strand_id
1 'polypeptide(L)'
;MASAEDSKEPEWIERVRSEGAVPLLEPDNCPNGWACPPGDTFMVRGPEYLSNKVKIPGGKYLLKSLGFDWIRSSTKVGDLLSHRKHRIRKVVDEAFPTGDKPFIWAFNLQLPTKDNYSAVAYFVSTEPIQEGSLIDQFLKGDDAFRNSRLKLIANIVKGPWIVKKAVGEQAICIIGRALSCQYCISENFIEVDIDIGSSMVASAIVHLAFGYITSLTVDLAFLIESQTEAELPERILGAIRFSELKIDSAQLIEPSSYGSSGNLQASLPTRLWKSLGQGFSHLLHPGAQDSGSVSTPATRVNGTAAHEESDGDVK
;
A
#
# COMPACT_ATOMS: atom_id res chain seq x y z
N MET A 1 -11.42 2.79 -41.82
CA MET A 1 -12.45 2.53 -40.80
C MET A 1 -12.17 1.15 -40.23
N ALA A 2 -11.49 1.09 -39.09
CA ALA A 2 -11.27 -0.16 -38.36
C ALA A 2 -12.35 -0.24 -37.28
N SER A 3 -13.15 -1.30 -37.33
CA SER A 3 -14.19 -1.62 -36.35
C SER A 3 -13.56 -1.74 -34.97
N ALA A 4 -14.09 -0.99 -34.01
CA ALA A 4 -13.88 -1.25 -32.60
C ALA A 4 -14.42 -2.66 -32.31
N GLU A 5 -13.52 -3.61 -32.06
CA GLU A 5 -13.89 -4.87 -31.44
C GLU A 5 -14.35 -4.54 -30.01
N ASP A 6 -15.66 -4.41 -29.87
CA ASP A 6 -16.35 -4.37 -28.60
C ASP A 6 -16.26 -5.78 -28.00
N SER A 7 -15.08 -6.14 -27.49
CA SER A 7 -14.84 -7.43 -26.87
C SER A 7 -15.63 -7.48 -25.57
N LYS A 8 -16.84 -8.07 -25.61
CA LYS A 8 -17.64 -8.32 -24.42
C LYS A 8 -16.79 -9.03 -23.37
N GLU A 9 -16.89 -8.56 -22.14
CA GLU A 9 -16.22 -9.19 -21.00
C GLU A 9 -16.66 -10.65 -20.88
N PRO A 10 -15.74 -11.57 -20.51
CA PRO A 10 -16.11 -12.95 -20.20
C PRO A 10 -17.17 -13.00 -19.09
N GLU A 11 -18.21 -13.81 -19.29
CA GLU A 11 -19.36 -13.93 -18.38
C GLU A 11 -18.96 -14.22 -16.92
N TRP A 12 -17.92 -15.03 -16.71
CA TRP A 12 -17.43 -15.34 -15.36
C TRP A 12 -16.84 -14.11 -14.65
N ILE A 13 -16.23 -13.17 -15.37
CA ILE A 13 -15.73 -11.90 -14.81
C ILE A 13 -16.90 -11.02 -14.39
N GLU A 14 -17.91 -10.91 -15.25
CA GLU A 14 -19.14 -10.16 -14.93
C GLU A 14 -19.82 -10.72 -13.68
N ARG A 15 -19.92 -12.05 -13.58
CA ARG A 15 -20.47 -12.75 -12.42
C ARG A 15 -19.67 -12.48 -11.14
N VAL A 16 -18.33 -12.53 -11.19
CA VAL A 16 -17.49 -12.18 -10.03
C VAL A 16 -17.74 -10.74 -9.59
N ARG A 17 -17.91 -9.81 -10.53
CA ARG A 17 -18.18 -8.39 -10.22
C ARG A 17 -19.57 -8.19 -9.62
N SER A 18 -20.59 -8.87 -10.15
CA SER A 18 -21.98 -8.72 -9.69
C SER A 18 -22.28 -9.42 -8.37
N GLU A 19 -21.59 -10.52 -8.06
CA GLU A 19 -21.75 -11.25 -6.78
C GLU A 19 -20.98 -10.61 -5.62
N GLY A 20 -20.16 -9.59 -5.87
CA GLY A 20 -19.45 -8.84 -4.82
C GLY A 20 -20.38 -7.90 -4.06
N ALA A 21 -20.17 -7.75 -2.75
CA ALA A 21 -20.99 -6.87 -1.91
C ALA A 21 -20.80 -5.37 -2.23
N VAL A 22 -19.62 -5.00 -2.73
CA VAL A 22 -19.31 -3.63 -3.16
C VAL A 22 -19.47 -3.55 -4.69
N PRO A 23 -20.34 -2.66 -5.21
CA PRO A 23 -20.61 -2.59 -6.64
C PRO A 23 -19.44 -1.96 -7.41
N LEU A 24 -19.17 -2.49 -8.60
CA LEU A 24 -18.30 -1.85 -9.59
C LEU A 24 -19.03 -0.65 -10.20
N LEU A 25 -18.39 0.52 -10.15
CA LEU A 25 -18.90 1.78 -10.70
C LEU A 25 -17.80 2.48 -11.52
N GLU A 26 -18.18 3.58 -12.19
CA GLU A 26 -17.24 4.43 -12.90
C GLU A 26 -16.34 5.21 -11.92
N PRO A 27 -15.04 5.40 -12.22
CA PRO A 27 -14.12 6.08 -11.30
C PRO A 27 -14.56 7.48 -10.87
N ASP A 28 -15.18 8.25 -11.76
CA ASP A 28 -15.63 9.62 -11.51
C ASP A 28 -16.93 9.70 -10.69
N ASN A 29 -17.67 8.59 -10.59
CA ASN A 29 -18.93 8.50 -9.85
C ASN A 29 -19.04 7.14 -9.14
N CYS A 30 -18.29 6.99 -8.05
CA CYS A 30 -18.11 5.73 -7.33
C CYS A 30 -18.67 5.72 -5.89
N PRO A 31 -19.85 6.28 -5.57
CA PRO A 31 -20.32 6.35 -4.18
C PRO A 31 -20.61 4.95 -3.61
N ASN A 32 -20.03 4.64 -2.44
CA ASN A 32 -20.15 3.33 -1.78
C ASN A 32 -19.84 2.16 -2.73
N GLY A 33 -18.86 2.36 -3.62
CA GLY A 33 -18.50 1.40 -4.65
C GLY A 33 -16.99 1.25 -4.76
N TRP A 34 -16.59 0.44 -5.73
CA TRP A 34 -15.22 0.37 -6.20
C TRP A 34 -15.14 0.61 -7.71
N ALA A 35 -13.96 1.00 -8.19
CA ALA A 35 -13.69 1.26 -9.59
C ALA A 35 -12.24 0.92 -9.96
N CYS A 36 -11.94 0.94 -11.26
CA CYS A 36 -10.58 0.85 -11.77
C CYS A 36 -10.09 2.28 -12.10
N PRO A 37 -9.24 2.92 -11.27
CA PRO A 37 -8.77 4.27 -11.54
C PRO A 37 -7.86 4.32 -12.79
N PRO A 38 -7.65 5.48 -13.42
CA PRO A 38 -6.70 5.60 -14.52
C PRO A 38 -5.26 5.38 -14.04
N GLY A 39 -4.48 4.56 -14.75
CA GLY A 39 -3.09 4.25 -14.39
C GLY A 39 -2.13 5.44 -14.38
N ASP A 40 -2.42 6.46 -15.18
CA ASP A 40 -1.61 7.67 -15.26
C ASP A 40 -1.68 8.56 -14.01
N THR A 41 -2.61 8.27 -13.11
CA THR A 41 -2.68 8.94 -11.80
C THR A 41 -1.57 8.50 -10.84
N PHE A 42 -0.88 7.40 -11.14
CA PHE A 42 0.21 6.86 -10.34
C PHE A 42 1.55 7.11 -11.04
N MET A 43 2.52 7.65 -10.30
CA MET A 43 3.86 7.92 -10.81
C MET A 43 4.82 6.78 -10.45
N VAL A 44 5.38 6.12 -11.47
CA VAL A 44 6.27 4.95 -11.35
C VAL A 44 7.68 5.27 -11.85
N ARG A 45 8.65 4.41 -11.54
CA ARG A 45 10.04 4.59 -12.00
C ARG A 45 10.11 4.51 -13.54
N GLY A 46 10.62 5.57 -14.18
CA GLY A 46 10.83 5.61 -15.63
C GLY A 46 11.99 4.72 -16.11
N PRO A 47 12.22 4.61 -17.42
CA PRO A 47 13.21 3.70 -18.01
C PRO A 47 14.63 3.91 -17.49
N GLU A 48 15.05 5.17 -17.30
CA GLU A 48 16.37 5.52 -16.78
C GLU A 48 16.35 5.94 -15.29
N TYR A 49 15.32 5.55 -14.52
CA TYR A 49 15.13 6.03 -13.14
C TYR A 49 16.36 5.81 -12.25
N LEU A 50 17.11 4.71 -12.43
CA LEU A 50 18.28 4.45 -11.60
C LEU A 50 19.35 5.53 -11.74
N SER A 51 19.48 6.17 -12.90
CA SER A 51 20.42 7.26 -13.16
C SER A 51 19.81 8.65 -12.90
N ASN A 52 18.59 8.93 -13.39
CA ASN A 52 18.02 10.28 -13.38
C ASN A 52 16.96 10.53 -12.29
N LYS A 53 16.49 9.48 -11.59
CA LYS A 53 15.41 9.52 -10.59
C LYS A 53 14.07 10.07 -11.11
N VAL A 54 13.85 10.08 -12.43
CA VAL A 54 12.63 10.60 -13.06
C VAL A 54 11.53 9.55 -13.07
N LYS A 55 10.36 9.92 -12.53
CA LYS A 55 9.15 9.11 -12.58
C LYS A 55 8.27 9.50 -13.76
N ILE A 56 7.52 8.53 -14.27
CA ILE A 56 6.56 8.69 -15.37
C ILE A 56 5.17 8.23 -14.93
N PRO A 57 4.09 8.63 -15.63
CA PRO A 57 2.77 8.04 -15.44
C PRO A 57 2.79 6.51 -15.65
N GLY A 58 2.03 5.79 -14.83
CA GLY A 58 2.08 4.32 -14.77
C GLY A 58 1.45 3.57 -15.95
N GLY A 59 0.55 4.21 -16.70
CA GLY A 59 -0.08 3.61 -17.87
C GLY A 59 -0.86 2.31 -17.60
N LYS A 60 -0.84 1.39 -18.57
CA LYS A 60 -1.63 0.14 -18.53
C LYS A 60 -1.12 -0.84 -17.46
N TYR A 61 -2.06 -1.35 -16.66
CA TYR A 61 -1.84 -2.40 -15.65
C TYR A 61 -1.48 -3.75 -16.28
N LEU A 62 -0.71 -4.55 -15.54
CA LEU A 62 -0.36 -5.91 -15.94
C LEU A 62 -1.52 -6.90 -15.68
N LEU A 63 -2.32 -6.65 -14.65
CA LEU A 63 -3.46 -7.44 -14.24
C LEU A 63 -4.74 -6.64 -14.37
N LYS A 64 -5.83 -7.33 -14.64
CA LYS A 64 -7.16 -6.74 -14.76
C LYS A 64 -7.87 -6.77 -13.41
N SER A 65 -8.44 -5.65 -12.98
CA SER A 65 -9.24 -5.58 -11.75
C SER A 65 -10.49 -6.46 -11.89
N LEU A 66 -10.64 -7.37 -10.94
CA LEU A 66 -11.64 -8.43 -10.96
C LEU A 66 -12.75 -8.19 -9.93
N GLY A 67 -12.41 -7.70 -8.75
CA GLY A 67 -13.38 -7.49 -7.67
C GLY A 67 -12.81 -6.73 -6.48
N PHE A 68 -13.69 -6.24 -5.62
CA PHE A 68 -13.33 -5.69 -4.33
C PHE A 68 -14.33 -6.16 -3.27
N ASP A 69 -13.82 -6.71 -2.17
CA ASP A 69 -14.64 -7.10 -1.01
C ASP A 69 -14.32 -6.22 0.19
N TRP A 70 -15.39 -5.81 0.87
CA TRP A 70 -15.34 -5.16 2.17
C TRP A 70 -15.94 -6.12 3.21
N ILE A 71 -15.09 -6.70 4.05
CA ILE A 71 -15.43 -7.80 4.94
C ILE A 71 -15.33 -7.34 6.39
N ARG A 72 -16.23 -7.81 7.24
CA ARG A 72 -16.15 -7.68 8.70
C ARG A 72 -16.17 -9.06 9.34
N SER A 73 -15.36 -9.25 10.38
CA SER A 73 -15.30 -10.49 11.16
C SER A 73 -14.92 -10.21 12.61
N SER A 74 -15.24 -11.14 13.51
CA SER A 74 -14.80 -11.09 14.90
C SER A 74 -13.30 -11.39 15.06
N THR A 75 -12.69 -12.07 14.09
CA THR A 75 -11.25 -12.35 14.03
C THR A 75 -10.65 -11.84 12.72
N LYS A 76 -9.33 -11.68 12.68
CA LYS A 76 -8.61 -11.48 11.43
C LYS A 76 -8.94 -12.61 10.45
N VAL A 77 -9.20 -12.27 9.19
CA VAL A 77 -9.49 -13.23 8.12
C VAL A 77 -8.38 -13.11 7.08
N GLY A 78 -7.86 -14.25 6.67
CA GLY A 78 -6.86 -14.41 5.62
C GLY A 78 -7.00 -15.78 4.98
N ASP A 79 -6.13 -16.09 4.02
CA ASP A 79 -6.18 -17.31 3.23
C ASP A 79 -7.56 -17.57 2.58
N LEU A 80 -8.22 -16.50 2.16
CA LEU A 80 -9.58 -16.49 1.62
C LEU A 80 -9.71 -17.39 0.39
N LEU A 81 -8.78 -17.30 -0.55
CA LEU A 81 -8.82 -18.03 -1.82
C LEU A 81 -8.49 -19.52 -1.68
N SER A 82 -7.94 -19.97 -0.55
CA SER A 82 -7.79 -21.41 -0.28
C SER A 82 -9.13 -22.09 0.03
N HIS A 83 -10.14 -21.31 0.42
CA HIS A 83 -11.45 -21.82 0.76
C HIS A 83 -12.33 -21.97 -0.49
N ARG A 84 -12.71 -23.21 -0.83
CA ARG A 84 -13.55 -23.54 -2.00
C ARG A 84 -14.92 -22.85 -2.02
N LYS A 85 -15.41 -22.44 -0.85
CA LYS A 85 -16.68 -21.70 -0.71
C LYS A 85 -16.53 -20.19 -0.92
N HIS A 86 -15.30 -19.67 -1.01
CA HIS A 86 -15.07 -18.27 -1.33
C HIS A 86 -15.69 -17.97 -2.70
N ARG A 87 -16.38 -16.84 -2.82
CA ARG A 87 -17.20 -16.51 -4.00
C ARG A 87 -16.38 -16.53 -5.30
N ILE A 88 -15.14 -16.05 -5.28
CA ILE A 88 -14.28 -16.01 -6.47
C ILE A 88 -13.84 -17.42 -6.84
N ARG A 89 -13.44 -18.23 -5.85
CA ARG A 89 -13.11 -19.64 -6.08
C ARG A 89 -14.29 -20.40 -6.67
N LYS A 90 -15.47 -20.21 -6.11
CA LYS A 90 -16.69 -20.85 -6.59
C LYS A 90 -16.96 -20.51 -8.06
N VAL A 91 -16.95 -19.22 -8.42
CA VAL A 91 -17.20 -18.80 -9.82
C VAL A 91 -16.12 -19.33 -10.77
N VAL A 92 -14.83 -19.27 -10.38
CA VAL A 92 -13.73 -19.78 -11.21
C VAL A 92 -13.81 -21.31 -11.36
N ASP A 93 -14.07 -22.05 -10.28
CA ASP A 93 -14.17 -23.50 -10.31
C ASP A 93 -15.39 -23.98 -11.13
N GLU A 94 -16.50 -23.22 -11.12
CA GLU A 94 -17.69 -23.50 -11.94
C GLU A 94 -17.50 -23.13 -13.43
N ALA A 95 -16.82 -22.02 -13.73
CA ALA A 95 -16.55 -21.57 -15.10
C ALA A 95 -15.46 -22.42 -15.79
N PHE A 96 -14.52 -22.98 -15.01
CA PHE A 96 -13.39 -23.77 -15.50
C PHE A 96 -13.35 -25.14 -14.79
N PRO A 97 -14.34 -26.04 -15.05
CA PRO A 97 -14.41 -27.34 -14.41
C PRO A 97 -13.31 -28.29 -14.91
N THR A 98 -12.89 -28.11 -16.16
CA THR A 98 -11.82 -28.87 -16.83
C THR A 98 -10.97 -27.88 -17.63
N GLY A 99 -9.65 -27.84 -17.40
CA GLY A 99 -8.72 -26.96 -18.11
C GLY A 99 -7.98 -25.99 -17.19
N ASP A 100 -7.17 -25.14 -17.80
CA ASP A 100 -6.32 -24.18 -17.08
C ASP A 100 -7.17 -23.03 -16.53
N LYS A 101 -7.11 -22.86 -15.21
CA LYS A 101 -7.82 -21.79 -14.51
C LYS A 101 -7.07 -20.47 -14.66
N PRO A 102 -7.77 -19.33 -14.74
CA PRO A 102 -7.11 -18.03 -14.69
C PRO A 102 -6.34 -17.86 -13.38
N PHE A 103 -5.20 -17.18 -13.46
CA PHE A 103 -4.37 -16.90 -12.29
C PHE A 103 -4.89 -15.64 -11.57
N ILE A 104 -5.32 -15.82 -10.32
CA ILE A 104 -5.93 -14.74 -9.51
C ILE A 104 -4.91 -14.16 -8.53
N TRP A 105 -4.92 -12.84 -8.39
CA TRP A 105 -4.18 -12.12 -7.35
C TRP A 105 -5.16 -11.51 -6.36
N ALA A 106 -4.96 -11.74 -5.07
CA ALA A 106 -5.69 -11.08 -4.01
C ALA A 106 -4.72 -10.30 -3.12
N PHE A 107 -5.05 -9.05 -2.82
CA PHE A 107 -4.39 -8.26 -1.78
C PHE A 107 -5.41 -7.95 -0.69
N ASN A 108 -5.27 -8.59 0.46
CA ASN A 108 -6.14 -8.45 1.62
C ASN A 108 -5.50 -7.49 2.62
N LEU A 109 -5.92 -6.22 2.61
CA LEU A 109 -5.54 -5.26 3.65
C LEU A 109 -6.35 -5.57 4.90
N GLN A 110 -5.70 -6.08 5.93
CA GLN A 110 -6.34 -6.45 7.20
C GLN A 110 -6.25 -5.29 8.18
N LEU A 111 -7.41 -4.78 8.60
CA LEU A 111 -7.55 -3.67 9.54
C LEU A 111 -8.01 -4.23 10.90
N PRO A 112 -7.07 -4.58 11.81
CA PRO A 112 -7.44 -4.97 13.15
C PRO A 112 -7.98 -3.75 13.92
N THR A 113 -9.27 -3.82 14.26
CA THR A 113 -9.92 -2.87 15.19
C THR A 113 -10.62 -3.68 16.30
N LYS A 114 -11.63 -3.11 16.97
CA LYS A 114 -12.52 -3.90 17.84
C LYS A 114 -13.25 -4.99 17.04
N ASP A 115 -13.70 -4.64 15.85
CA ASP A 115 -14.19 -5.55 14.82
C ASP A 115 -13.14 -5.61 13.71
N ASN A 116 -12.74 -6.80 13.26
CA ASN A 116 -11.72 -6.89 12.21
C ASN A 116 -12.37 -6.60 10.87
N TYR A 117 -11.75 -5.71 10.08
CA TYR A 117 -12.17 -5.44 8.71
C TYR A 117 -11.10 -5.89 7.72
N SER A 118 -11.52 -6.28 6.54
CA SER A 118 -10.64 -6.63 5.42
C SER A 118 -11.12 -5.92 4.16
N ALA A 119 -10.23 -5.14 3.55
CA ALA A 119 -10.41 -4.60 2.22
C ALA A 119 -9.62 -5.47 1.24
N VAL A 120 -10.32 -6.27 0.44
CA VAL A 120 -9.67 -7.26 -0.42
C VAL A 120 -9.83 -6.87 -1.87
N ALA A 121 -8.70 -6.58 -2.53
CA ALA A 121 -8.67 -6.26 -3.95
C ALA A 121 -8.26 -7.49 -4.75
N TYR A 122 -9.07 -7.85 -5.74
CA TYR A 122 -8.86 -9.01 -6.59
C TYR A 122 -8.52 -8.60 -8.02
N PHE A 123 -7.53 -9.27 -8.60
CA PHE A 123 -7.08 -9.07 -9.96
C PHE A 123 -6.91 -10.40 -10.68
N VAL A 124 -6.92 -10.39 -12.01
CA VAL A 124 -6.70 -11.57 -12.84
C VAL A 124 -5.67 -11.30 -13.93
N SER A 125 -4.80 -12.28 -14.15
CA SER A 125 -3.94 -12.33 -15.33
C SER A 125 -4.77 -12.67 -16.57
N THR A 126 -4.81 -11.76 -17.53
CA THR A 126 -5.50 -11.98 -18.82
C THR A 126 -4.59 -12.59 -19.88
N GLU A 127 -3.29 -12.54 -19.64
CA GLU A 127 -2.24 -13.10 -20.49
C GLU A 127 -1.39 -14.07 -19.67
N PRO A 128 -0.78 -15.10 -20.29
CA PRO A 128 0.15 -15.98 -19.60
C PRO A 128 1.31 -15.21 -18.97
N ILE A 129 1.71 -15.60 -17.76
CA ILE A 129 2.85 -14.99 -17.07
C ILE A 129 4.12 -15.40 -17.83
N GLN A 130 4.84 -14.41 -18.35
CA GLN A 130 6.08 -14.63 -19.08
C GLN A 130 7.17 -15.18 -18.14
N GLU A 131 7.77 -16.30 -18.51
CA GLU A 131 8.89 -16.90 -17.77
C GLU A 131 10.07 -15.92 -17.66
N GLY A 132 10.66 -15.84 -16.46
CA GLY A 132 11.76 -14.92 -16.16
C GLY A 132 11.35 -13.46 -15.96
N SER A 133 10.08 -13.10 -16.18
CA SER A 133 9.58 -11.75 -15.85
C SER A 133 9.64 -11.48 -14.33
N LEU A 134 9.55 -10.20 -13.94
CA LEU A 134 9.54 -9.83 -12.52
C LEU A 134 8.33 -10.43 -11.76
N ILE A 135 7.20 -10.63 -12.44
CA ILE A 135 6.03 -11.33 -11.88
C ILE A 135 6.37 -12.81 -11.63
N ASP A 136 6.96 -13.49 -12.61
CA ASP A 136 7.36 -14.90 -12.50
C ASP A 136 8.37 -15.10 -11.36
N GLN A 137 9.37 -14.22 -11.28
CA GLN A 137 10.35 -14.21 -10.20
C GLN A 137 9.71 -13.96 -8.83
N PHE A 138 8.71 -13.08 -8.73
CA PHE A 138 7.99 -12.81 -7.47
C PHE A 138 7.16 -14.01 -7.01
N LEU A 139 6.51 -14.71 -7.94
CA LEU A 139 5.74 -15.91 -7.62
C LEU A 139 6.64 -17.06 -7.16
N LYS A 140 7.78 -17.27 -7.84
CA LYS A 140 8.75 -18.33 -7.53
C LYS A 140 9.72 -18.00 -6.40
N GLY A 141 9.84 -16.72 -6.02
CA GLY A 141 10.78 -16.23 -5.01
C GLY A 141 10.49 -16.72 -3.59
N ASP A 142 11.30 -16.30 -2.63
CA ASP A 142 11.03 -16.49 -1.21
C ASP A 142 10.35 -15.25 -0.61
N ASP A 143 9.93 -15.36 0.66
CA ASP A 143 9.27 -14.24 1.33
C ASP A 143 10.20 -13.05 1.55
N ALA A 144 11.51 -13.27 1.66
CA ALA A 144 12.49 -12.19 1.75
C ALA A 144 12.49 -11.35 0.47
N PHE A 145 12.53 -12.00 -0.70
CA PHE A 145 12.39 -11.35 -1.99
C PHE A 145 11.05 -10.62 -2.08
N ARG A 146 9.93 -11.30 -1.85
CA ARG A 146 8.58 -10.69 -1.94
C ARG A 146 8.44 -9.47 -1.03
N ASN A 147 8.85 -9.59 0.23
CA ASN A 147 8.82 -8.50 1.19
C ASN A 147 9.69 -7.31 0.77
N SER A 148 10.83 -7.59 0.14
CA SER A 148 11.74 -6.56 -0.35
C SER A 148 11.26 -5.81 -1.59
N ARG A 149 10.27 -6.35 -2.31
CA ARG A 149 9.81 -5.83 -3.60
C ARG A 149 8.35 -5.36 -3.60
N LEU A 150 7.47 -5.95 -2.79
CA LEU A 150 6.04 -5.61 -2.82
C LEU A 150 5.83 -4.15 -2.40
N LYS A 151 5.20 -3.39 -3.30
CA LYS A 151 5.04 -1.94 -3.19
C LYS A 151 3.57 -1.56 -3.32
N LEU A 152 3.14 -0.61 -2.49
CA LEU A 152 1.81 -0.01 -2.53
C LEU A 152 1.94 1.49 -2.79
N ILE A 153 1.10 2.01 -3.67
CA ILE A 153 0.83 3.44 -3.83
C ILE A 153 -0.63 3.70 -3.39
N ALA A 154 -0.86 4.66 -2.50
CA ALA A 154 -2.15 4.98 -1.92
C ALA A 154 -2.47 6.49 -2.04
N ASN A 155 -3.34 6.87 -2.97
CA ASN A 155 -3.73 8.26 -3.17
C ASN A 155 -5.10 8.55 -2.51
N ILE A 156 -5.16 9.55 -1.63
CA ILE A 156 -6.43 10.05 -1.07
C ILE A 156 -7.03 11.07 -2.04
N VAL A 157 -7.89 10.60 -2.94
CA VAL A 157 -8.56 11.40 -3.97
C VAL A 157 -9.51 12.42 -3.31
N LYS A 158 -10.45 11.91 -2.52
CA LYS A 158 -11.43 12.69 -1.74
C LYS A 158 -11.26 12.36 -0.26
N GLY A 159 -11.26 13.38 0.58
CA GLY A 159 -11.17 13.18 2.02
C GLY A 159 -10.73 14.41 2.79
N PRO A 160 -10.90 14.41 4.13
CA PRO A 160 -10.44 15.49 4.98
C PRO A 160 -8.93 15.72 4.86
N TRP A 161 -8.51 16.98 4.93
CA TRP A 161 -7.09 17.35 4.82
C TRP A 161 -6.20 16.65 5.86
N ILE A 162 -6.75 16.35 7.04
CA ILE A 162 -6.01 15.64 8.11
C ILE A 162 -5.65 14.22 7.70
N VAL A 163 -6.52 13.52 6.97
CA VAL A 163 -6.23 12.18 6.44
C VAL A 163 -5.17 12.28 5.34
N LYS A 164 -5.31 13.23 4.43
CA LYS A 164 -4.31 13.48 3.37
C LYS A 164 -2.93 13.76 3.96
N LYS A 165 -2.86 14.57 5.01
CA LYS A 165 -1.61 14.90 5.70
C LYS A 165 -1.03 13.72 6.48
N ALA A 166 -1.86 12.88 7.09
CA ALA A 166 -1.41 11.71 7.83
C ALA A 166 -0.83 10.62 6.92
N VAL A 167 -1.44 10.41 5.75
CA VAL A 167 -0.85 9.56 4.68
C VAL A 167 0.45 10.20 4.16
N GLY A 168 0.46 11.53 4.07
CA GLY A 168 1.64 12.33 3.72
C GLY A 168 2.00 12.25 2.23
N GLU A 169 3.08 12.92 1.85
CA GLU A 169 3.68 12.83 0.51
C GLU A 169 4.25 11.42 0.21
N GLN A 170 4.35 10.57 1.24
CA GLN A 170 4.82 9.18 1.19
C GLN A 170 3.67 8.18 1.06
N ALA A 171 2.66 8.52 0.28
CA ALA A 171 1.66 7.60 -0.26
C ALA A 171 2.25 6.36 -0.97
N ILE A 172 3.56 6.16 -1.01
CA ILE A 172 4.28 5.08 -1.66
C ILE A 172 5.14 4.36 -0.63
N CYS A 173 4.94 3.06 -0.44
CA CYS A 173 5.70 2.27 0.53
C CYS A 173 6.06 0.90 -0.04
N ILE A 174 7.25 0.38 0.29
CA ILE A 174 7.56 -1.05 0.15
C ILE A 174 6.86 -1.78 1.29
N ILE A 175 5.59 -2.08 1.07
CA ILE A 175 4.67 -2.54 2.10
C ILE A 175 5.13 -3.85 2.73
N GLY A 176 5.80 -4.71 1.96
CA GLY A 176 6.36 -5.97 2.46
C GLY A 176 7.49 -5.79 3.48
N ARG A 177 8.16 -4.63 3.51
CA ARG A 177 9.14 -4.28 4.56
C ARG A 177 8.49 -3.58 5.75
N ALA A 178 7.42 -2.84 5.51
CA ALA A 178 6.76 -2.02 6.52
C ALA A 178 5.76 -2.80 7.37
N LEU A 179 5.16 -3.86 6.82
CA LEU A 179 4.11 -4.65 7.43
C LEU A 179 4.41 -6.14 7.34
N SER A 180 3.84 -6.92 8.25
CA SER A 180 3.81 -8.37 8.15
C SER A 180 2.89 -8.77 7.01
N CYS A 181 3.45 -9.49 6.04
CA CYS A 181 2.72 -10.03 4.90
C CYS A 181 2.79 -11.56 4.94
N GLN A 182 1.63 -12.22 4.81
CA GLN A 182 1.55 -13.67 4.61
C GLN A 182 1.17 -13.94 3.15
N TYR A 183 1.94 -14.81 2.49
CA TYR A 183 1.75 -15.16 1.08
C TYR A 183 1.15 -16.56 0.98
N CYS A 184 -0.11 -16.66 0.54
CA CYS A 184 -0.78 -17.92 0.27
C CYS A 184 -0.76 -18.17 -1.24
N ILE A 185 0.05 -19.13 -1.68
CA ILE A 185 0.28 -19.40 -3.11
C ILE A 185 -0.22 -20.80 -3.46
N SER A 186 -0.93 -20.90 -4.57
CA SER A 186 -1.40 -22.15 -5.16
C SER A 186 -1.20 -22.13 -6.69
N GLU A 187 -1.63 -23.17 -7.37
CA GLU A 187 -1.43 -23.35 -8.82
C GLU A 187 -2.08 -22.21 -9.65
N ASN A 188 -3.19 -21.66 -9.18
CA ASN A 188 -3.96 -20.67 -9.93
C ASN A 188 -4.29 -19.40 -9.14
N PHE A 189 -3.59 -19.17 -8.02
CA PHE A 189 -3.70 -17.89 -7.32
C PHE A 189 -2.51 -17.58 -6.42
N ILE A 190 -2.38 -16.30 -6.10
CA ILE A 190 -1.64 -15.77 -4.96
C ILE A 190 -2.57 -14.85 -4.17
N GLU A 191 -2.56 -15.02 -2.85
CA GLU A 191 -3.15 -14.09 -1.90
C GLU A 191 -2.05 -13.51 -1.01
N VAL A 192 -2.09 -12.21 -0.82
CA VAL A 192 -1.20 -11.48 0.07
C VAL A 192 -2.04 -10.87 1.18
N ASP A 193 -1.97 -11.49 2.36
CA ASP A 193 -2.56 -10.99 3.59
C ASP A 193 -1.63 -9.96 4.22
N ILE A 194 -2.05 -8.70 4.27
CA ILE A 194 -1.25 -7.56 4.70
C ILE A 194 -1.80 -7.06 6.04
N ASP A 195 -1.06 -7.34 7.12
CA ASP A 195 -1.47 -6.96 8.47
C ASP A 195 -1.11 -5.50 8.78
N ILE A 196 -2.07 -4.59 8.63
CA ILE A 196 -1.88 -3.18 9.00
C ILE A 196 -1.53 -3.03 10.49
N GLY A 197 -2.04 -3.92 11.35
CA GLY A 197 -1.82 -3.87 12.79
C GLY A 197 -0.39 -4.18 13.22
N SER A 198 0.44 -4.75 12.34
CA SER A 198 1.83 -5.08 12.65
C SER A 198 2.74 -3.84 12.75
N SER A 199 2.25 -2.67 12.33
CA SER A 199 2.97 -1.39 12.43
C SER A 199 2.14 -0.36 13.17
N MET A 200 2.68 0.19 14.26
CA MET A 200 2.02 1.24 15.03
C MET A 200 1.71 2.48 14.19
N VAL A 201 2.60 2.84 13.25
CA VAL A 201 2.43 4.00 12.37
C VAL A 201 1.33 3.75 11.35
N ALA A 202 1.37 2.61 10.65
CA ALA A 202 0.35 2.27 9.66
C ALA A 202 -1.03 2.11 10.31
N SER A 203 -1.09 1.43 11.46
CA SER A 203 -2.29 1.27 12.28
C SER A 203 -2.90 2.63 12.64
N ALA A 204 -2.10 3.58 13.16
CA ALA A 204 -2.59 4.91 13.49
C ALA A 204 -3.14 5.68 12.28
N ILE A 205 -2.45 5.64 11.12
CA ILE A 205 -2.89 6.31 9.89
C ILE A 205 -4.20 5.70 9.39
N VAL A 206 -4.28 4.37 9.35
CA VAL A 206 -5.45 3.64 8.87
C VAL A 206 -6.63 3.77 9.82
N HIS A 207 -6.43 3.77 11.14
CA HIS A 207 -7.52 4.05 12.10
C HIS A 207 -8.06 5.47 11.95
N LEU A 208 -7.19 6.46 11.72
CA LEU A 208 -7.62 7.82 11.41
C LEU A 208 -8.46 7.84 10.13
N ALA A 209 -7.97 7.22 9.05
CA ALA A 209 -8.69 7.14 7.78
C ALA A 209 -10.03 6.40 7.93
N PHE A 210 -10.06 5.30 8.69
CA PHE A 210 -11.25 4.51 8.95
C PHE A 210 -12.37 5.34 9.60
N GLY A 211 -12.02 6.29 10.50
CA GLY A 211 -12.97 7.24 11.07
C GLY A 211 -13.69 8.13 10.06
N TYR A 212 -13.15 8.26 8.84
CA TYR A 212 -13.71 9.03 7.74
C TYR A 212 -14.13 8.18 6.54
N ILE A 213 -14.12 6.84 6.65
CA ILE A 213 -14.25 5.91 5.50
C ILE A 213 -15.49 6.16 4.62
N THR A 214 -16.59 6.64 5.22
CA THR A 214 -17.84 7.01 4.54
C THR A 214 -17.77 8.29 3.71
N SER A 215 -16.66 9.02 3.78
CA SER A 215 -16.39 10.28 3.07
C SER A 215 -15.03 10.28 2.35
N LEU A 216 -14.32 9.15 2.38
CA LEU A 216 -13.02 8.96 1.74
C LEU A 216 -13.16 8.28 0.39
N THR A 217 -12.41 8.76 -0.59
CA THR A 217 -12.11 8.06 -1.84
C THR A 217 -10.62 7.79 -1.88
N VAL A 218 -10.24 6.53 -2.01
CA VAL A 218 -8.85 6.07 -1.98
C VAL A 218 -8.56 5.26 -3.23
N ASP A 219 -7.48 5.61 -3.89
CA ASP A 219 -6.88 4.83 -4.97
C ASP A 219 -5.70 4.05 -4.43
N LEU A 220 -5.69 2.74 -4.63
CA LEU A 220 -4.60 1.85 -4.27
C LEU A 220 -4.04 1.19 -5.52
N ALA A 221 -2.73 1.28 -5.74
CA ALA A 221 -2.02 0.56 -6.79
C ALA A 221 -0.95 -0.35 -6.20
N PHE A 222 -0.97 -1.62 -6.59
CA PHE A 222 -0.01 -2.64 -6.18
C PHE A 222 1.05 -2.82 -7.27
N LEU A 223 2.32 -2.88 -6.87
CA LEU A 223 3.46 -3.02 -7.77
C LEU A 223 4.49 -3.97 -7.18
N ILE A 224 5.37 -4.46 -8.05
CA ILE A 224 6.63 -5.08 -7.66
C ILE A 224 7.71 -4.05 -8.00
N GLU A 225 8.47 -3.61 -7.00
CA GLU A 225 9.46 -2.55 -7.20
C GLU A 225 10.60 -3.00 -8.13
N SER A 226 10.81 -2.26 -9.21
CA SER A 226 11.94 -2.44 -10.12
C SER A 226 13.22 -1.86 -9.49
N GLN A 227 14.24 -2.69 -9.25
CA GLN A 227 15.52 -2.34 -8.63
C GLN A 227 16.71 -2.47 -9.59
N THR A 228 16.55 -3.08 -10.77
CA THR A 228 17.59 -3.18 -11.81
C THR A 228 17.16 -2.52 -13.11
N GLU A 229 18.11 -2.21 -14.01
CA GLU A 229 17.81 -1.57 -15.30
C GLU A 229 16.92 -2.46 -16.19
N ALA A 230 17.12 -3.78 -16.16
CA ALA A 230 16.31 -4.74 -16.93
C ALA A 230 14.86 -4.84 -16.42
N GLU A 231 14.58 -4.38 -15.20
CA GLU A 231 13.24 -4.37 -14.62
C GLU A 231 12.50 -3.04 -14.90
N LEU A 232 13.14 -2.06 -15.56
CA LEU A 232 12.55 -0.76 -15.87
C LEU A 232 11.98 -0.71 -17.31
N PRO A 233 10.95 0.13 -17.57
CA PRO A 233 10.23 0.96 -16.60
C PRO A 233 9.39 0.12 -15.63
N GLU A 234 9.21 0.64 -14.42
CA GLU A 234 8.36 -0.01 -13.40
C GLU A 234 6.89 0.01 -13.87
N ARG A 235 6.18 -1.10 -13.66
CA ARG A 235 4.79 -1.29 -14.12
C ARG A 235 3.89 -1.63 -12.94
N ILE A 236 2.65 -1.14 -13.00
CA ILE A 236 1.64 -1.43 -11.97
C ILE A 236 1.05 -2.82 -12.22
N LEU A 237 0.97 -3.65 -11.17
CA LEU A 237 0.28 -4.94 -11.24
C LEU A 237 -1.20 -4.69 -11.46
N GLY A 238 -1.85 -3.96 -10.56
CA GLY A 238 -3.25 -3.59 -10.67
C GLY A 238 -3.59 -2.49 -9.68
N ALA A 239 -4.70 -1.81 -9.92
CA ALA A 239 -5.20 -0.76 -9.04
C ALA A 239 -6.71 -0.86 -8.80
N ILE A 240 -7.11 -0.35 -7.64
CA ILE A 240 -8.49 -0.29 -7.22
C ILE A 240 -8.77 1.08 -6.60
N ARG A 241 -9.92 1.65 -6.92
CA ARG A 241 -10.52 2.76 -6.20
C ARG A 241 -11.60 2.18 -5.32
N PHE A 242 -11.68 2.58 -4.06
CA PHE A 242 -12.90 2.44 -3.29
C PHE A 242 -13.30 3.80 -2.73
N SER A 243 -14.59 4.01 -2.52
CA SER A 243 -15.09 5.32 -2.15
C SER A 243 -16.31 5.24 -1.27
N GLU A 244 -16.30 6.04 -0.21
CA GLU A 244 -17.43 6.25 0.70
C GLU A 244 -18.01 4.93 1.24
N LEU A 245 -17.13 3.98 1.57
CA LEU A 245 -17.54 2.65 2.03
C LEU A 245 -18.34 2.78 3.32
N LYS A 246 -19.55 2.27 3.32
CA LYS A 246 -20.38 2.21 4.51
C LYS A 246 -19.94 1.06 5.40
N ILE A 247 -19.76 1.33 6.69
CA ILE A 247 -19.28 0.34 7.67
C ILE A 247 -20.24 -0.85 7.81
N ASP A 248 -21.55 -0.59 7.73
CA ASP A 248 -22.61 -1.60 7.81
C ASP A 248 -22.78 -2.43 6.53
N SER A 249 -22.23 -1.97 5.39
CA SER A 249 -22.20 -2.73 4.14
C SER A 249 -21.12 -3.81 4.11
N ALA A 250 -20.24 -3.85 5.11
CA ALA A 250 -19.21 -4.87 5.21
C ALA A 250 -19.86 -6.25 5.35
N GLN A 251 -19.48 -7.18 4.46
CA GLN A 251 -19.97 -8.54 4.50
C GLN A 251 -19.48 -9.22 5.78
N LEU A 252 -20.40 -9.65 6.63
CA LEU A 252 -20.08 -10.40 7.83
C LEU A 252 -19.64 -11.82 7.43
N ILE A 253 -18.40 -12.17 7.81
CA ILE A 253 -17.88 -13.53 7.67
C ILE A 253 -17.69 -14.11 9.08
N GLU A 254 -18.31 -15.26 9.33
CA GLU A 254 -18.09 -16.00 10.57
C GLU A 254 -16.76 -16.78 10.50
N PRO A 255 -15.92 -16.74 11.57
CA PRO A 255 -14.63 -17.44 11.60
C PRO A 255 -14.74 -18.96 11.41
N SER A 256 -15.90 -19.57 11.67
CA SER A 256 -16.15 -21.00 11.44
C SER A 256 -16.14 -21.40 9.96
N SER A 257 -16.27 -20.43 9.05
CA SER A 257 -16.32 -20.64 7.60
C SER A 257 -14.93 -20.63 6.94
N TYR A 258 -13.92 -20.11 7.63
CA TYR A 258 -12.54 -19.99 7.15
C TYR A 258 -11.60 -20.46 8.26
N GLY A 259 -10.96 -21.62 8.08
CA GLY A 259 -10.20 -22.31 9.12
C GLY A 259 -9.19 -21.38 9.81
N SER A 260 -9.23 -21.33 11.14
CA SER A 260 -8.35 -20.50 11.95
C SER A 260 -6.88 -20.89 11.74
N SER A 261 -6.13 -20.06 11.02
CA SER A 261 -4.67 -20.14 11.03
C SER A 261 -4.15 -19.58 12.35
N GLY A 262 -3.85 -20.49 13.28
CA GLY A 262 -2.89 -20.34 14.39
C GLY A 262 -2.91 -19.03 15.18
N ASN A 263 -3.71 -18.97 16.24
CA ASN A 263 -3.45 -18.07 17.37
C ASN A 263 -2.10 -18.41 18.02
N LEU A 264 -1.05 -17.66 17.70
CA LEU A 264 0.06 -17.44 18.64
C LEU A 264 -0.17 -16.11 19.34
N GLN A 265 -1.03 -16.14 20.37
CA GLN A 265 -1.05 -15.09 21.38
C GLN A 265 0.32 -15.07 22.06
N ALA A 266 1.19 -14.15 21.67
CA ALA A 266 2.24 -13.68 22.56
C ALA A 266 1.55 -12.82 23.63
N SER A 267 1.23 -13.43 24.77
CA SER A 267 0.84 -12.72 25.98
C SER A 267 2.01 -11.84 26.44
N LEU A 268 1.96 -10.54 26.15
CA LEU A 268 2.85 -9.58 26.81
C LEU A 268 2.15 -9.03 28.07
N PRO A 269 2.84 -9.01 29.23
CA PRO A 269 2.25 -8.60 30.50
C PRO A 269 1.97 -7.10 30.52
N THR A 270 0.80 -6.74 31.05
CA THR A 270 0.22 -5.41 31.26
C THR A 270 0.99 -4.52 32.27
N ARG A 271 2.33 -4.50 32.27
CA ARG A 271 3.13 -3.77 33.27
C ARG A 271 4.21 -2.82 32.72
N LEU A 272 4.08 -2.33 31.49
CA LEU A 272 5.01 -1.32 30.92
C LEU A 272 4.35 -0.01 30.50
N TRP A 273 3.14 0.28 30.98
CA TRP A 273 2.48 1.58 30.80
C TRP A 273 2.36 2.34 32.12
N LYS A 274 3.48 2.88 32.60
CA LYS A 274 3.58 4.07 33.46
C LYS A 274 4.99 4.68 33.34
N SER A 275 5.38 5.26 32.20
CA SER A 275 6.60 6.10 32.14
C SER A 275 6.85 6.98 30.89
N LEU A 276 5.89 7.24 30.01
CA LEU A 276 6.14 8.15 28.85
C LEU A 276 5.03 9.19 28.65
N GLY A 277 4.47 9.66 29.77
CA GLY A 277 3.66 10.87 29.81
C GLY A 277 4.47 11.98 30.48
N GLN A 278 5.35 12.64 29.72
CA GLN A 278 5.92 13.97 29.93
C GLN A 278 7.08 14.16 28.95
N GLY A 279 6.89 14.93 27.88
CA GLY A 279 8.00 15.20 26.96
C GLY A 279 7.65 15.71 25.56
N PHE A 280 6.53 16.41 25.36
CA PHE A 280 6.31 17.16 24.11
C PHE A 280 5.69 18.51 24.42
N SER A 281 6.51 19.43 24.91
CA SER A 281 6.20 20.86 25.01
C SER A 281 7.52 21.64 25.05
N HIS A 282 8.10 21.88 23.88
CA HIS A 282 9.05 22.95 23.53
C HIS A 282 9.39 22.73 22.04
N LEU A 283 8.50 23.12 21.13
CA LEU A 283 8.40 24.41 20.46
C LEU A 283 9.58 24.76 19.54
N LEU A 284 9.17 25.04 18.31
CA LEU A 284 9.90 25.55 17.16
C LEU A 284 10.39 27.00 17.36
N HIS A 285 11.42 27.32 16.57
CA HIS A 285 11.84 28.62 16.00
C HIS A 285 13.06 29.38 16.56
N PRO A 286 13.78 30.11 15.66
CA PRO A 286 15.21 30.42 15.74
C PRO A 286 15.52 31.92 15.98
N GLY A 287 16.79 32.23 16.27
CA GLY A 287 17.39 33.53 15.95
C GLY A 287 17.92 34.39 17.10
N ALA A 288 19.26 34.43 17.18
CA ALA A 288 20.14 35.58 17.42
C ALA A 288 20.12 36.42 18.72
N GLN A 289 21.37 36.71 19.13
CA GLN A 289 21.93 37.81 19.92
C GLN A 289 22.13 37.67 21.45
N ASP A 290 23.43 37.60 21.76
CA ASP A 290 24.20 38.37 22.74
C ASP A 290 23.72 38.43 24.20
N SER A 291 24.55 37.87 25.10
CA SER A 291 25.41 38.67 26.00
C SER A 291 25.91 37.83 27.19
N GLY A 292 27.24 37.90 27.45
CA GLY A 292 27.92 37.64 28.74
C GLY A 292 27.83 36.20 29.30
N SER A 293 28.83 35.60 29.93
CA SER A 293 30.11 36.05 30.43
C SER A 293 30.86 34.79 30.93
N VAL A 294 32.13 34.68 30.55
CA VAL A 294 33.26 34.18 31.36
C VAL A 294 33.15 32.78 32.00
N SER A 295 33.92 31.83 31.46
CA SER A 295 34.98 31.14 32.23
C SER A 295 35.94 30.35 31.32
N THR A 296 37.18 30.81 31.32
CA THR A 296 38.45 30.23 30.85
C THR A 296 38.65 28.74 31.22
N PRO A 297 39.45 27.97 30.44
CA PRO A 297 40.91 28.08 30.50
C PRO A 297 41.61 28.03 29.13
N ALA A 298 42.54 28.95 28.91
CA ALA A 298 43.52 28.87 27.84
C ALA A 298 44.93 28.83 28.42
N THR A 299 45.63 27.74 28.14
CA THR A 299 47.07 27.61 28.31
C THR A 299 47.74 28.24 27.08
N ARG A 300 48.46 29.35 27.29
CA ARG A 300 49.80 29.71 26.78
C ARG A 300 50.19 29.16 25.37
N VAL A 301 50.77 29.91 24.42
CA VAL A 301 51.84 30.91 24.56
C VAL A 301 52.26 31.47 23.17
N ASN A 302 52.83 32.69 23.18
CA ASN A 302 53.68 33.37 22.17
C ASN A 302 53.08 33.79 20.82
N GLY A 303 53.34 35.00 20.29
CA GLY A 303 54.17 36.09 20.76
C GLY A 303 54.54 37.03 19.59
N THR A 304 54.75 38.31 19.94
CA THR A 304 55.58 39.35 19.26
C THR A 304 55.12 39.85 17.87
N ALA A 305 54.62 41.10 17.78
CA ALA A 305 55.37 42.38 17.65
C ALA A 305 55.78 42.61 16.18
N ALA A 306 55.76 43.79 15.56
CA ALA A 306 55.33 45.17 15.79
C ALA A 306 55.58 45.90 14.43
N HIS A 307 55.30 47.21 14.35
CA HIS A 307 55.53 48.14 13.23
C HIS A 307 54.60 48.04 12.03
N GLU A 308 54.29 49.10 11.30
CA GLU A 308 54.13 50.56 11.45
C GLU A 308 53.76 51.03 10.03
N GLU A 309 52.87 52.02 9.94
CA GLU A 309 52.69 53.02 8.88
C GLU A 309 53.33 52.80 7.47
N SER A 310 52.52 52.87 6.41
CA SER A 310 52.31 54.16 5.72
C SER A 310 51.23 54.08 4.64
N ASP A 311 50.31 55.04 4.71
CA ASP A 311 49.85 55.97 3.66
C ASP A 311 50.06 55.65 2.16
N GLY A 312 49.07 56.03 1.34
CA GLY A 312 49.20 56.03 -0.13
C GLY A 312 47.90 56.05 -0.95
N ASP A 313 47.22 57.19 -0.93
CA ASP A 313 46.47 57.85 -2.03
C ASP A 313 45.67 57.08 -3.11
N VAL A 314 44.36 57.38 -3.13
CA VAL A 314 43.59 58.03 -4.20
C VAL A 314 43.83 57.59 -5.66
N LYS A 315 42.89 56.83 -6.22
CA LYS A 315 41.86 57.33 -7.16
C LYS A 315 40.74 56.32 -7.39
#